data_AF-A0A670YX34-F1
#
_entry.id   AF-A0A670YX34-F1
#
_cell.length_a   1.000
_cell.length_b   1.000
_cell.length_c   1.000
_cell.angle_alpha   90.00
_cell.angle_beta   90.00
_cell.angle_gamma   90.00
#
_symmetry.space_group_name_H-M   'P 1'
#
loop_
_entity.id
_entity.type
_entity.pdbx_description
1 polymer ?
#
loop_
_entity_poly.entity_id
_entity_poly.type
_entity_poly.pdbx_seq_one_letter_code
_entity_poly.pdbx_strand_id
1 'polypeptide(L)'
;TFKPQFEQIILGKSVIRSTYLDEKLTEDLMECAKELDQFNTVIGNTLCTLDFYEGQARLDGAICTYTEEEKMQYLKEAYKTGVRNIEMESSVFAAMCNLSGLKGAVVCVTLLNRLEGDQISTPHDVLKEYQTRPQKLVGQLIKNHLGKK
;
A
#
# COMPACT_ATOMS: atom_id res chain seq x y z
N THR A 1 -7.48 -3.82 15.69
CA THR A 1 -6.00 -3.92 15.75
C THR A 1 -5.47 -4.24 14.37
N PHE A 2 -4.57 -3.42 13.84
CA PHE A 2 -3.92 -3.64 12.54
C PHE A 2 -2.82 -4.70 12.70
N LYS A 3 -2.83 -5.75 11.87
CA LYS A 3 -1.91 -6.89 11.97
C LYS A 3 -1.39 -7.28 10.59
N PRO A 4 -0.11 -7.70 10.47
CA PRO A 4 0.46 -8.20 9.22
C PRO A 4 0.02 -9.65 8.95
N GLN A 5 -1.27 -9.84 8.70
CA GLN A 5 -1.91 -11.14 8.56
C GLN A 5 -2.89 -11.14 7.38
N PHE A 6 -2.84 -12.20 6.58
CA PHE A 6 -3.82 -12.50 5.53
C PHE A 6 -4.62 -13.74 5.95
N GLU A 7 -5.94 -13.59 6.05
CA GLU A 7 -6.86 -14.68 6.36
C GLU A 7 -7.49 -15.23 5.08
N GLN A 8 -7.47 -16.55 4.93
CA GLN A 8 -8.13 -17.25 3.83
C GLN A 8 -8.95 -18.42 4.37
N ILE A 9 -10.15 -18.63 3.82
CA ILE A 9 -10.94 -19.82 4.11
C ILE A 9 -10.51 -20.96 3.18
N ILE A 10 -10.10 -22.09 3.76
CA ILE A 10 -9.68 -23.29 3.04
C ILE A 10 -10.46 -24.47 3.58
N LEU A 11 -11.31 -25.07 2.73
CA LEU A 11 -12.20 -26.18 3.11
C LEU A 11 -13.06 -25.84 4.35
N GLY A 12 -13.57 -24.60 4.41
CA GLY A 12 -14.39 -24.10 5.53
C GLY A 12 -13.61 -23.74 6.80
N LYS A 13 -12.28 -23.81 6.80
CA LYS A 13 -11.42 -23.46 7.94
C LYS A 13 -10.68 -22.15 7.68
N SER A 14 -10.62 -21.30 8.69
CA SER A 14 -9.78 -20.10 8.67
C SER A 14 -8.30 -20.50 8.72
N VAL A 15 -7.52 -19.95 7.79
CA VAL A 15 -6.07 -20.12 7.70
C VAL A 15 -5.44 -18.75 7.63
N ILE A 16 -4.56 -18.45 8.60
CA ILE A 16 -3.85 -17.17 8.70
C ILE A 16 -2.43 -17.32 8.17
N ARG A 17 -1.98 -16.36 7.36
CA ARG A 17 -0.63 -16.30 6.80
C ARG A 17 0.03 -14.95 7.08
N SER A 18 1.35 -14.98 7.22
CA SER A 18 2.19 -13.79 7.38
C SER A 18 2.23 -12.96 6.08
N THR A 19 2.24 -11.63 6.22
CA THR A 19 2.30 -10.68 5.10
C THR A 19 3.54 -9.79 5.13
N TYR A 20 4.61 -10.19 5.82
CA TYR A 20 5.89 -9.47 5.72
C TYR A 20 6.47 -9.61 4.30
N LEU A 21 7.14 -8.57 3.82
CA LEU A 21 7.83 -8.54 2.52
C LEU A 21 9.36 -8.49 2.74
N ASP A 22 10.13 -8.68 1.68
CA ASP A 22 11.59 -8.78 1.77
C ASP A 22 12.21 -7.43 2.18
N GLU A 23 12.85 -7.39 3.35
CA GLU A 23 13.45 -6.17 3.92
C GLU A 23 14.56 -5.63 3.03
N LYS A 24 15.41 -6.52 2.48
CA LYS A 24 16.53 -6.10 1.65
C LYS A 24 16.08 -5.45 0.34
N LEU A 25 15.06 -6.03 -0.31
CA LEU A 25 14.45 -5.47 -1.50
C LEU A 25 13.80 -4.11 -1.22
N THR A 26 13.24 -3.91 -0.02
CA THR A 26 12.70 -2.63 0.42
C THR A 26 13.81 -1.57 0.57
N GLU A 27 14.95 -1.94 1.16
CA GLU A 27 16.12 -1.06 1.25
C GLU A 27 16.66 -0.68 -0.13
N ASP A 28 16.82 -1.65 -1.04
CA ASP A 28 17.34 -1.42 -2.39
C ASP A 28 16.42 -0.48 -3.19
N LEU A 29 15.10 -0.61 -3.03
CA LEU A 29 14.12 0.34 -3.58
C LEU A 29 14.28 1.74 -2.98
N MET A 30 14.51 1.85 -1.67
CA MET A 30 14.70 3.15 -1.02
C MET A 30 16.02 3.83 -1.45
N GLU A 31 17.07 3.06 -1.72
CA GLU A 31 18.30 3.57 -2.34
C GLU A 31 18.02 4.09 -3.75
N CYS A 32 17.29 3.33 -4.58
CA CYS A 32 16.88 3.79 -5.92
C CYS A 32 16.04 5.07 -5.87
N ALA A 33 15.17 5.22 -4.85
CA ALA A 33 14.37 6.44 -4.67
C ALA A 33 15.25 7.66 -4.34
N LYS A 34 16.26 7.48 -3.48
CA LYS A 34 17.26 8.52 -3.16
C LYS A 34 18.11 8.89 -4.36
N GLU A 35 18.48 7.93 -5.21
CA GLU A 35 19.21 8.18 -6.46
C GLU A 35 18.37 8.97 -7.47
N LEU A 36 17.08 8.65 -7.58
CA LEU A 36 16.18 9.36 -8.49
C LEU A 36 15.91 10.80 -8.03
N ASP A 37 15.68 11.01 -6.73
CA ASP A 37 15.39 12.30 -6.10
C ASP A 37 14.29 13.13 -6.81
N GLN A 38 13.26 12.46 -7.35
CA GLN A 38 12.18 13.11 -8.10
C GLN A 38 10.89 13.28 -7.30
N PHE A 39 10.68 12.46 -6.27
CA PHE A 39 9.46 12.44 -5.49
C PHE A 39 9.72 11.86 -4.10
N ASN A 40 8.96 12.35 -3.11
CA ASN A 40 9.04 11.83 -1.76
C ASN A 40 8.64 10.35 -1.73
N THR A 41 9.48 9.53 -1.12
CA THR A 41 9.29 8.09 -0.96
C THR A 41 9.50 7.74 0.50
N VAL A 42 8.60 6.94 1.06
CA VAL A 42 8.63 6.55 2.46
C VAL A 42 8.43 5.04 2.59
N ILE A 43 9.05 4.44 3.60
CA ILE A 43 8.76 3.07 4.03
C ILE A 43 7.67 3.13 5.10
N GLY A 44 6.64 2.31 4.97
CA GLY A 44 5.55 2.22 5.94
C GLY A 44 4.67 1.00 5.70
N ASN A 45 3.80 0.71 6.65
CA ASN A 45 2.85 -0.38 6.51
C ASN A 45 1.72 0.02 5.55
N THR A 46 1.21 -0.95 4.81
CA THR A 46 0.05 -0.78 3.91
C THR A 46 -1.15 -1.51 4.48
N LEU A 47 -2.28 -0.81 4.60
CA LEU A 47 -3.55 -1.43 4.96
C LEU A 47 -4.24 -1.96 3.69
N CYS A 48 -4.39 -3.29 3.63
CA CYS A 48 -5.11 -3.96 2.53
C CYS A 48 -6.58 -4.19 2.94
N THR A 49 -7.53 -3.74 2.13
CA THR A 49 -8.97 -3.88 2.41
C THR A 49 -9.68 -4.72 1.34
N LEU A 50 -10.84 -5.28 1.68
CA LEU A 50 -11.66 -6.08 0.75
C LEU A 50 -12.70 -5.24 -0.01
N ASP A 51 -12.96 -4.03 0.47
CA ASP A 51 -13.89 -3.08 -0.11
C ASP A 51 -13.23 -1.69 -0.15
N PHE A 52 -13.58 -0.91 -1.18
CA PHE A 52 -13.01 0.42 -1.42
C PHE A 52 -13.70 1.50 -0.59
N TYR A 53 -15.00 1.36 -0.30
CA TYR A 53 -15.78 2.39 0.41
C TYR A 53 -15.80 2.12 1.92
N GLU A 54 -16.74 1.30 2.40
CA GLU A 54 -16.84 0.92 3.81
C GLU A 54 -15.56 0.28 4.32
N GLY A 55 -14.92 -0.57 3.52
CA GLY A 55 -13.65 -1.20 3.87
C GLY A 55 -12.51 -0.22 4.11
N GLN A 56 -12.53 0.96 3.47
CA GLN A 56 -11.54 2.01 3.67
C GLN A 56 -12.08 3.21 4.47
N ALA A 57 -13.20 3.05 5.17
CA ALA A 57 -13.84 4.10 5.97
C ALA A 57 -14.16 5.39 5.16
N ARG A 58 -14.64 5.26 3.91
CA ARG A 58 -15.04 6.40 3.09
C ARG A 58 -16.50 6.79 3.33
N LEU A 59 -16.79 8.08 3.36
CA LEU A 59 -18.15 8.60 3.58
C LEU A 59 -18.94 8.85 2.29
N ASP A 60 -18.34 8.56 1.14
CA ASP A 60 -18.87 8.87 -0.19
C ASP A 60 -19.32 7.62 -0.98
N GLY A 61 -19.51 6.50 -0.27
CA GLY A 61 -20.13 5.30 -0.82
C GLY A 61 -21.67 5.38 -0.81
N ALA A 62 -22.30 4.45 -1.52
CA ALA A 62 -23.77 4.32 -1.50
C ALA A 62 -24.31 3.86 -0.14
N ILE A 63 -23.50 3.13 0.63
CA ILE A 63 -23.80 2.66 1.98
C ILE A 63 -22.70 3.20 2.90
N CYS A 64 -23.11 3.83 4.01
CA CYS A 64 -22.22 4.34 5.04
C CYS A 64 -22.92 4.26 6.39
N THR A 65 -22.38 3.45 7.29
CA THR A 65 -22.98 3.13 8.60
C THR A 65 -22.26 3.78 9.78
N TYR A 66 -21.34 4.70 9.50
CA TYR A 66 -20.47 5.37 10.47
C TYR A 66 -20.31 6.86 10.14
N THR A 67 -19.81 7.61 11.11
CA THR A 67 -19.63 9.08 11.07
C THR A 67 -18.21 9.48 10.64
N GLU A 68 -18.02 10.77 10.34
CA GLU A 68 -16.68 11.32 10.07
C GLU A 68 -15.75 11.21 11.27
N GLU A 69 -16.26 11.37 12.49
CA GLU A 69 -15.45 11.23 13.72
C GLU A 69 -14.90 9.81 13.86
N GLU A 70 -15.74 8.80 13.64
CA GLU A 70 -15.34 7.38 13.68
C GLU A 70 -14.32 7.03 12.58
N LYS A 71 -14.53 7.54 11.35
CA LYS A 71 -13.54 7.45 10.26
C LYS A 71 -12.20 8.03 10.71
N MET A 72 -12.20 9.26 11.21
CA MET A 72 -10.97 9.98 11.55
C MET A 72 -10.24 9.31 12.72
N GLN A 73 -10.98 8.79 13.70
CA GLN A 73 -10.42 7.98 14.77
C GLN A 73 -9.75 6.72 14.21
N TYR A 74 -10.43 5.98 13.35
CA TYR A 74 -9.88 4.77 12.71
C TYR A 74 -8.60 5.05 11.91
N LEU A 75 -8.59 6.07 11.05
CA LEU A 75 -7.44 6.43 10.23
C LEU A 75 -6.26 6.93 11.07
N LYS A 76 -6.50 7.69 12.14
CA LYS A 76 -5.45 8.14 13.07
C LYS A 76 -4.86 6.96 13.84
N GLU A 77 -5.67 5.99 14.26
CA GLU A 77 -5.16 4.76 14.88
C GLU A 77 -4.32 3.94 13.90
N ALA A 78 -4.75 3.81 12.63
CA ALA A 78 -3.94 3.16 11.59
C ALA A 78 -2.57 3.85 11.45
N TYR A 79 -2.56 5.17 11.34
CA TYR A 79 -1.34 5.96 11.21
C TYR A 79 -0.38 5.78 12.39
N LYS A 80 -0.92 5.76 13.63
CA LYS A 80 -0.15 5.49 14.86
C LYS A 80 0.52 4.12 14.85
N THR A 81 -0.09 3.12 14.22
CA THR A 81 0.50 1.78 14.05
C THR A 81 1.48 1.65 12.88
N GLY A 82 1.86 2.77 12.26
CA GLY A 82 2.83 2.79 11.15
C GLY A 82 2.23 2.63 9.76
N VAL A 83 0.89 2.58 9.62
CA VAL A 83 0.24 2.59 8.30
C VAL A 83 0.49 3.93 7.61
N ARG A 84 0.80 3.91 6.32
CA ARG A 84 1.05 5.10 5.50
C ARG A 84 0.18 5.18 4.23
N ASN A 85 -0.37 4.06 3.78
CA ASN A 85 -1.32 4.02 2.67
C ASN A 85 -2.34 2.89 2.83
N ILE A 86 -3.36 2.90 1.96
CA ILE A 86 -4.47 1.95 1.92
C ILE A 86 -4.66 1.51 0.47
N GLU A 87 -4.78 0.20 0.22
CA GLU A 87 -5.07 -0.41 -1.09
C GLU A 87 -5.74 -1.78 -0.90
N MET A 88 -5.76 -2.68 -1.89
CA MET A 88 -6.64 -3.84 -1.89
C MET A 88 -5.98 -5.18 -2.29
N GLU A 89 -4.67 -5.22 -2.54
CA GLU A 89 -4.00 -6.39 -3.11
C GLU A 89 -2.78 -6.87 -2.30
N SER A 90 -2.16 -5.99 -1.51
CA SER A 90 -0.86 -6.26 -0.89
C SER A 90 -0.84 -7.46 0.06
N SER A 91 -1.93 -7.72 0.80
CA SER A 91 -1.97 -8.79 1.80
C SER A 91 -1.85 -10.19 1.18
N VAL A 92 -2.65 -10.48 0.15
CA VAL A 92 -2.60 -11.77 -0.57
C VAL A 92 -1.31 -11.86 -1.39
N PHE A 93 -0.87 -10.78 -2.03
CA PHE A 93 0.38 -10.74 -2.77
C PHE A 93 1.56 -11.14 -1.87
N ALA A 94 1.71 -10.49 -0.71
CA ALA A 94 2.79 -10.79 0.23
C ALA A 94 2.69 -12.23 0.76
N ALA A 95 1.51 -12.69 1.14
CA ALA A 95 1.30 -14.05 1.62
C ALA A 95 1.70 -15.10 0.57
N MET A 96 1.36 -14.89 -0.70
CA MET A 96 1.70 -15.82 -1.78
C MET A 96 3.21 -15.79 -2.12
N CYS A 97 3.84 -14.61 -2.16
CA CYS A 97 5.29 -14.51 -2.30
C CYS A 97 6.02 -15.31 -1.21
N ASN A 98 5.59 -15.15 0.05
CA ASN A 98 6.16 -15.87 1.20
C ASN A 98 6.01 -17.39 1.06
N LEU A 99 4.84 -17.88 0.67
CA LEU A 99 4.60 -19.31 0.48
C LEU A 99 5.43 -19.92 -0.65
N SER A 100 5.73 -19.14 -1.68
CA SER A 100 6.49 -19.59 -2.85
C SER A 100 7.99 -19.38 -2.74
N GLY A 101 8.49 -18.80 -1.64
CA GLY A 101 9.91 -18.46 -1.48
C GLY A 101 10.37 -17.35 -2.43
N LEU A 102 9.46 -16.50 -2.89
CA LEU A 102 9.75 -15.36 -3.77
C LEU A 102 9.96 -14.10 -2.96
N LYS A 103 10.99 -13.32 -3.31
CA LYS A 103 11.17 -11.97 -2.77
C LYS A 103 10.16 -11.03 -3.41
N GLY A 104 9.22 -10.53 -2.62
CA GLY A 104 8.19 -9.58 -3.05
C GLY A 104 8.43 -8.19 -2.44
N ALA A 105 7.99 -7.16 -3.16
CA ALA A 105 7.86 -5.80 -2.66
C ALA A 105 6.61 -5.14 -3.26
N VAL A 106 6.02 -4.20 -2.53
CA VAL A 106 4.86 -3.42 -2.96
C VAL A 106 5.26 -1.96 -3.02
N VAL A 107 5.08 -1.33 -4.19
CA VAL A 107 5.39 0.08 -4.42
C VAL A 107 4.13 0.76 -4.93
N CYS A 108 3.53 1.59 -4.08
CA CYS A 108 2.32 2.34 -4.41
C CYS A 108 2.62 3.84 -4.45
N VAL A 109 1.83 4.57 -5.25
CA VAL A 109 1.72 6.02 -5.14
C VAL A 109 0.43 6.37 -4.40
N THR A 110 0.46 7.39 -3.55
CA THR A 110 -0.73 7.92 -2.89
C THR A 110 -1.38 8.97 -3.77
N LEU A 111 -2.70 8.85 -4.02
CA LEU A 111 -3.44 9.79 -4.88
C LEU A 111 -4.09 10.95 -4.12
N LEU A 112 -4.25 10.79 -2.81
CA LEU A 112 -4.80 11.79 -1.89
C LEU A 112 -4.39 11.48 -0.44
N ASN A 113 -4.54 12.47 0.44
CA ASN A 113 -4.46 12.27 1.88
C ASN A 113 -5.86 11.99 2.46
N ARG A 114 -6.08 10.77 2.97
CA ARG A 114 -7.39 10.34 3.52
C ARG A 114 -7.78 11.06 4.81
N LEU A 115 -6.84 11.72 5.48
CA LEU A 115 -7.11 12.61 6.62
C LEU A 115 -7.67 13.97 6.20
N GLU A 116 -7.65 14.30 4.91
CA GLU A 116 -8.14 15.57 4.35
C GLU A 116 -9.40 15.39 3.49
N GLY A 117 -9.73 14.17 3.10
CA GLY A 117 -10.94 13.90 2.32
C GLY A 117 -10.98 12.49 1.72
N ASP A 118 -12.07 12.20 1.01
CA ASP A 118 -12.24 10.94 0.30
C ASP A 118 -12.11 11.12 -1.21
N GLN A 119 -12.67 12.17 -1.79
CA GLN A 119 -12.69 12.38 -3.24
C GLN A 119 -11.31 12.80 -3.79
N ILE A 120 -10.95 12.24 -4.95
CA ILE A 120 -9.77 12.69 -5.70
C ILE A 120 -10.18 13.93 -6.50
N SER A 121 -9.71 15.10 -6.07
CA SER A 121 -9.94 16.38 -6.75
C SER A 121 -8.73 16.86 -7.56
N THR A 122 -7.60 16.14 -7.48
CA THR A 122 -6.36 16.45 -8.18
C THR A 122 -6.56 16.48 -9.70
N PRO A 123 -6.02 17.49 -10.43
CA PRO A 123 -6.10 17.55 -11.88
C PRO A 123 -5.58 16.29 -12.57
N HIS A 124 -6.20 15.92 -13.68
CA HIS A 124 -5.94 14.66 -14.37
C HIS A 124 -4.50 14.54 -14.91
N ASP A 125 -3.91 15.63 -15.39
CA ASP A 125 -2.51 15.68 -15.81
C ASP A 125 -1.53 15.43 -14.65
N VAL A 126 -1.84 15.97 -13.47
CA VAL A 126 -1.07 15.71 -12.24
C VAL A 126 -1.24 14.26 -11.79
N LEU A 127 -2.45 13.69 -11.83
CA LEU A 127 -2.68 12.27 -11.51
C LEU A 127 -1.93 11.34 -12.44
N LYS A 128 -1.86 11.67 -13.75
CA LYS A 128 -1.05 10.92 -14.71
C LYS A 128 0.42 10.91 -14.31
N GLU A 129 0.96 12.04 -13.86
CA GLU A 129 2.34 12.09 -13.35
C GLU A 129 2.52 11.18 -12.13
N TYR A 130 1.61 11.25 -11.14
CA TYR A 130 1.66 10.40 -9.94
C TYR A 130 1.72 8.92 -10.29
N GLN A 131 0.88 8.47 -11.23
CA GLN A 131 0.83 7.08 -11.69
C GLN A 131 2.13 6.58 -12.32
N THR A 132 2.99 7.49 -12.81
CA THR A 132 4.31 7.11 -13.36
C THR A 132 5.36 6.87 -12.28
N ARG A 133 5.19 7.40 -11.05
CA ARG A 133 6.22 7.37 -10.01
C ARG A 133 6.63 5.96 -9.58
N PRO A 134 5.70 5.01 -9.32
CA PRO A 134 6.09 3.63 -9.01
C PRO A 134 6.83 2.96 -10.18
N GLN A 135 6.41 3.24 -11.41
CA GLN A 135 7.02 2.67 -12.63
C GLN A 135 8.46 3.18 -12.80
N LYS A 136 8.70 4.47 -12.56
CA LYS A 136 10.05 5.05 -12.57
C LYS A 136 10.94 4.43 -11.51
N LEU A 137 10.42 4.28 -10.28
CA LEU A 137 11.18 3.70 -9.18
C LEU A 137 11.57 2.24 -9.44
N VAL A 138 10.60 1.41 -9.82
CA VAL A 138 10.85 -0.01 -10.15
C VAL A 138 11.72 -0.12 -11.39
N GLY A 139 11.54 0.76 -12.38
CA GLY A 139 12.40 0.82 -13.56
C GLY A 139 13.87 1.12 -13.22
N GLN A 140 14.11 2.04 -12.27
CA GLN A 140 15.45 2.32 -11.76
C GLN A 140 16.06 1.10 -11.05
N LEU A 141 15.29 0.41 -10.20
CA LEU A 141 15.73 -0.83 -9.56
C LEU A 141 16.17 -1.88 -10.59
N ILE A 142 15.33 -2.12 -11.62
CA ILE A 142 15.62 -3.09 -12.69
C ILE A 142 16.90 -2.66 -13.44
N LYS A 143 17.03 -1.38 -13.78
CA LYS A 143 18.22 -0.84 -14.44
C LYS A 143 19.48 -1.04 -13.59
N ASN A 144 19.41 -0.81 -12.28
CA ASN A 144 20.53 -1.00 -11.37
C ASN A 144 20.92 -2.49 -11.21
N HIS A 145 19.96 -3.41 -11.33
CA HIS A 145 20.23 -4.84 -11.27
C HIS A 145 20.82 -5.40 -12.57
N LEU A 146 20.30 -4.98 -13.73
CA LEU A 146 20.72 -5.50 -15.04
C LEU A 146 21.86 -4.70 -15.68
N GLY A 147 22.05 -3.45 -15.28
CA GLY A 147 23.06 -2.54 -15.81
C GLY A 147 24.43 -2.64 -15.13
N LYS A 148 24.55 -3.42 -14.05
CA LYS A 148 25.84 -3.78 -13.44
C LYS A 148 26.58 -4.71 -14.40
N LYS A 149 27.45 -4.13 -15.24
CA LYS A 149 28.56 -4.85 -15.88
C LYS A 149 29.74 -4.95 -14.92
#